data_AF-A0A7S1EUC4-F1
#
_entry.id   AF-A0A7S1EUC4-F1
#
_cell.length_a   1.000
_cell.length_b   1.000
_cell.length_c   1.000
_cell.angle_alpha   90.00
_cell.angle_beta   90.00
_cell.angle_gamma   90.00
#
_symmetry.space_group_name_H-M   'P 1'
#
loop_
_entity.id
_entity.type
_entity.pdbx_description
1 polymer ?
#
loop_
_entity_poly.entity_id
_entity_poly.type
_entity_poly.pdbx_seq_one_letter_code
_entity_poly.pdbx_strand_id
1 'polypeptide(L)'
;FEESMKFKKLTNAQRSGLNQIPNRRFTLWWSPTINRANVYVGFQVQLDLTGIFMHGKIPTLKISLIQIFRAHLWQKIHESIVMDLCQVLDQELDSLDIDTVQKEAIHPRKSYKMNSSCADILLFASYKWPVSRPSLLSERDDESKSASITTTKYWLDVQLRWGDYDSHDIERYCRAKFLDYTTDNMSVYPSPTGCVIAVDLAYNVYAAFGNWIPGMKPLLQQAMAKIMKANPALYVLRERVRKGLQLYSSEPTEPYLSAQN
;
A
#
# COMPACT_ATOMS: atom_id res chain seq x y z
N PHE A 1 -15.36 26.70 -7.56
CA PHE A 1 -16.57 25.88 -7.83
C PHE A 1 -17.76 26.34 -7.00
N GLU A 2 -17.64 26.41 -5.67
CA GLU A 2 -18.75 26.84 -4.80
C GLU A 2 -19.22 28.28 -5.13
N GLU A 3 -18.29 29.21 -5.34
CA GLU A 3 -18.62 30.59 -5.76
C GLU A 3 -19.34 30.65 -7.11
N SER A 4 -18.87 29.88 -8.11
CA SER A 4 -19.51 29.82 -9.43
C SER A 4 -20.91 29.20 -9.40
N MET A 5 -21.26 28.45 -8.35
CA MET A 5 -22.60 27.87 -8.16
C MET A 5 -23.49 28.74 -7.27
N LYS A 6 -22.92 29.61 -6.43
CA LYS A 6 -23.63 30.47 -5.48
C LYS A 6 -24.67 31.39 -6.14
N PHE A 7 -24.33 31.92 -7.32
CA PHE A 7 -25.18 32.86 -8.06
C PHE A 7 -26.02 32.18 -9.15
N LYS A 8 -25.90 30.86 -9.33
CA LYS A 8 -26.75 30.13 -10.28
C LYS A 8 -28.11 29.85 -9.67
N LYS A 9 -29.15 29.80 -10.50
CA LYS A 9 -30.50 29.41 -10.09
C LYS A 9 -30.49 27.91 -9.79
N LEU A 10 -30.51 27.56 -8.51
CA LEU A 10 -30.46 26.19 -8.01
C LEU A 10 -31.74 25.84 -7.24
N THR A 11 -32.15 24.58 -7.33
CA THR A 11 -33.21 24.05 -6.47
C THR A 11 -32.77 23.97 -5.01
N ASN A 12 -33.72 23.92 -4.08
CA ASN A 12 -33.42 23.77 -2.65
C ASN A 12 -32.64 22.48 -2.36
N ALA A 13 -32.93 21.40 -3.09
CA ALA A 13 -32.18 20.14 -3.00
C ALA A 13 -30.72 20.30 -3.46
N GLN A 14 -30.47 21.02 -4.55
CA GLN A 14 -29.11 21.32 -5.03
C GLN A 14 -28.33 22.18 -4.03
N ARG A 15 -28.98 23.17 -3.41
CA ARG A 15 -28.36 23.99 -2.35
C ARG A 15 -28.00 23.17 -1.11
N SER A 16 -28.89 22.26 -0.68
CA SER A 16 -28.61 21.34 0.43
C SER A 16 -27.38 20.47 0.17
N GLY A 17 -27.25 19.95 -1.06
CA GLY A 17 -26.06 19.19 -1.48
C GLY A 17 -24.76 20.00 -1.46
N LEU A 18 -24.80 21.28 -1.88
CA LEU A 18 -23.63 22.17 -1.83
C LEU A 18 -23.14 22.43 -0.40
N ASN A 19 -24.05 22.57 0.55
CA ASN A 19 -23.71 22.76 1.97
C ASN A 19 -22.99 21.56 2.60
N GLN A 20 -23.01 20.38 1.96
CA GLN A 20 -22.28 19.21 2.43
C GLN A 20 -20.80 19.21 2.03
N ILE A 21 -20.38 20.03 1.06
CA ILE A 21 -18.99 20.03 0.54
C ILE A 21 -17.97 20.40 1.63
N PRO A 22 -18.14 21.48 2.41
CA PRO A 22 -17.21 21.81 3.49
C PRO A 22 -17.11 20.70 4.55
N ASN A 23 -18.25 20.08 4.89
CA ASN A 23 -18.30 18.97 5.85
C ASN A 23 -17.55 17.74 5.33
N ARG A 24 -17.60 17.47 4.03
CA ARG A 24 -16.85 16.36 3.41
C ARG A 24 -15.34 16.60 3.45
N ARG A 25 -14.89 17.84 3.24
CA ARG A 25 -13.46 18.22 3.36
C ARG A 25 -12.96 18.04 4.79
N PHE A 26 -13.71 18.56 5.76
CA PHE A 26 -13.38 18.42 7.19
C PHE A 26 -13.33 16.94 7.62
N THR A 27 -14.34 16.16 7.24
CA THR A 27 -14.40 14.73 7.58
C THR A 27 -13.24 13.96 6.96
N LEU A 28 -12.84 14.28 5.73
CA LEU A 28 -11.70 13.63 5.08
C LEU A 28 -10.37 14.00 5.75
N TRP A 29 -10.16 15.27 6.09
CA TRP A 29 -8.96 15.75 6.76
C TRP A 29 -8.74 15.06 8.11
N TRP A 30 -9.78 15.01 8.94
CA TRP A 30 -9.74 14.33 10.25
C TRP A 30 -10.09 12.85 10.17
N SER A 31 -10.08 12.23 8.98
CA SER A 31 -10.51 10.85 8.82
C SER A 31 -9.73 9.84 9.67
N PRO A 32 -8.39 9.94 9.88
CA PRO A 32 -7.68 8.98 10.72
C PRO A 32 -8.08 9.02 12.20
N THR A 33 -8.55 10.15 12.70
CA THR A 33 -9.01 10.29 14.10
C THR A 33 -10.52 10.09 14.24
N ILE A 34 -11.29 10.41 13.22
CA ILE A 34 -12.73 10.17 13.18
C ILE A 34 -13.01 8.67 13.01
N ASN A 35 -12.43 8.01 12.01
CA ASN A 35 -12.69 6.61 11.70
C ASN A 35 -11.71 5.68 12.42
N ARG A 36 -11.88 5.53 13.74
CA ARG A 36 -10.99 4.71 14.59
C ARG A 36 -11.76 3.68 15.42
N ALA A 37 -11.14 2.53 15.64
CA ALA A 37 -11.72 1.43 16.42
C ALA A 37 -12.06 1.84 17.87
N ASN A 38 -11.23 2.69 18.49
CA ASN A 38 -11.41 3.09 19.88
C ASN A 38 -12.52 4.15 20.10
N VAL A 39 -13.09 4.73 19.04
CA VAL A 39 -14.16 5.74 19.16
C VAL A 39 -15.54 5.15 18.90
N TYR A 40 -15.65 4.19 17.98
CA TYR A 40 -16.91 3.57 17.65
C TYR A 40 -16.98 2.14 18.19
N VAL A 41 -17.92 1.89 19.10
CA VAL A 41 -18.32 0.53 19.47
C VAL A 41 -19.28 0.03 18.40
N GLY A 42 -18.84 -0.89 17.54
CA GLY A 42 -19.69 -1.40 16.46
C GLY A 42 -19.00 -2.36 15.50
N PHE A 43 -19.77 -2.81 14.51
CA PHE A 43 -19.28 -3.71 13.46
C PHE A 43 -18.44 -2.95 12.44
N GLN A 44 -17.20 -3.39 12.28
CA GLN A 44 -16.28 -2.91 11.26
C GLN A 44 -16.73 -3.40 9.87
N VAL A 45 -16.89 -2.48 8.92
CA VAL A 45 -17.32 -2.79 7.56
C VAL A 45 -16.21 -2.44 6.58
N GLN A 46 -15.83 -3.40 5.74
CA GLN A 46 -14.88 -3.14 4.66
C GLN A 46 -15.55 -2.37 3.52
N LEU A 47 -14.86 -1.36 2.98
CA LEU A 47 -15.33 -0.60 1.84
C LEU A 47 -15.02 -1.35 0.53
N ASP A 48 -16.02 -1.45 -0.35
CA ASP A 48 -15.95 -2.23 -1.59
C ASP A 48 -14.68 -1.94 -2.41
N LEU A 49 -14.00 -3.01 -2.85
CA LEU A 49 -12.80 -2.99 -3.68
C LEU A 49 -11.59 -2.28 -3.06
N THR A 50 -11.60 -2.06 -1.74
CA THR A 50 -10.49 -1.45 -1.01
C THR A 50 -10.22 -2.21 0.28
N GLY A 51 -9.02 -2.05 0.82
CA GLY A 51 -8.68 -2.55 2.15
C GLY A 51 -9.10 -1.64 3.30
N ILE A 52 -9.94 -0.63 3.03
CA ILE A 52 -10.33 0.36 4.03
C ILE A 52 -11.47 -0.20 4.86
N PHE A 53 -11.32 -0.11 6.17
CA PHE A 53 -12.39 -0.46 7.09
C PHE A 53 -13.02 0.78 7.71
N MET A 54 -14.34 0.78 7.75
CA MET A 54 -15.14 1.80 8.42
C MET A 54 -15.64 1.27 9.76
N HIS A 55 -15.32 1.97 10.85
CA HIS A 55 -15.71 1.61 12.21
C HIS A 55 -17.09 2.14 12.60
N GLY A 56 -17.65 3.08 11.83
CA GLY A 56 -18.98 3.63 12.05
C GLY A 56 -19.65 4.05 10.73
N LYS A 57 -20.95 4.35 10.80
CA LYS A 57 -21.70 4.88 9.65
C LYS A 57 -21.41 6.36 9.48
N ILE A 58 -20.40 6.68 8.66
CA ILE A 58 -19.99 8.05 8.34
C ILE A 58 -20.14 8.29 6.83
N PRO A 59 -21.36 8.65 6.36
CA PRO A 59 -21.64 8.72 4.92
C PRO A 59 -20.76 9.70 4.15
N THR A 60 -20.43 10.86 4.75
CA THR A 60 -19.58 11.88 4.14
C THR A 60 -18.16 11.34 3.87
N LEU A 61 -17.60 10.60 4.83
CA LEU A 61 -16.30 9.95 4.69
C LEU A 61 -16.35 8.85 3.63
N LYS A 62 -17.38 7.99 3.69
CA LYS A 62 -17.58 6.91 2.71
C LYS A 62 -17.57 7.45 1.29
N ILE A 63 -18.32 8.53 1.01
CA ILE A 63 -18.37 9.15 -0.31
C ILE A 63 -16.97 9.65 -0.73
N SER A 64 -16.24 10.32 0.17
CA SER A 64 -14.90 10.84 -0.14
C SER A 64 -13.91 9.71 -0.45
N LEU A 65 -13.90 8.62 0.33
CA LEU A 65 -13.01 7.48 0.09
C LEU A 65 -13.35 6.74 -1.21
N ILE A 66 -14.63 6.54 -1.52
CA ILE A 66 -15.05 5.97 -2.81
C ILE A 66 -14.56 6.84 -3.98
N GLN A 67 -14.66 8.17 -3.86
CA GLN A 67 -14.18 9.08 -4.90
C GLN A 67 -12.66 9.04 -5.06
N ILE A 68 -11.90 8.90 -3.97
CA ILE A 68 -10.44 8.75 -4.02
C ILE A 68 -10.06 7.43 -4.70
N PHE A 69 -10.68 6.32 -4.31
CA PHE A 69 -10.31 4.99 -4.80
C PHE A 69 -11.06 4.52 -6.06
N ARG A 70 -11.85 5.40 -6.69
CA ARG A 70 -12.61 5.10 -7.92
C ARG A 70 -11.74 4.54 -9.05
N ALA A 71 -12.38 3.82 -9.98
CA ALA A 71 -11.72 3.20 -11.13
C ALA A 71 -10.59 2.23 -10.75
N HIS A 72 -10.86 1.41 -9.72
CA HIS A 72 -10.01 0.32 -9.25
C HIS A 72 -8.62 0.79 -8.79
N LEU A 73 -8.53 1.97 -8.16
CA LEU A 73 -7.23 2.56 -7.81
C LEU A 73 -6.45 1.67 -6.83
N TRP A 74 -7.11 1.04 -5.87
CA TRP A 74 -6.46 0.14 -4.91
C TRP A 74 -5.72 -1.00 -5.62
N GLN A 75 -6.41 -1.68 -6.53
CA GLN A 75 -5.87 -2.80 -7.30
C GLN A 75 -4.75 -2.33 -8.23
N LYS A 76 -4.90 -1.15 -8.85
CA LYS A 76 -3.86 -0.54 -9.69
C LYS A 76 -2.61 -0.17 -8.91
N ILE A 77 -2.74 0.32 -7.67
CA ILE A 77 -1.58 0.60 -6.81
C ILE A 77 -0.84 -0.69 -6.49
N HIS A 78 -1.57 -1.73 -6.06
CA HIS A 78 -0.97 -3.03 -5.75
C HIS A 78 -0.21 -3.58 -6.96
N GLU A 79 -0.89 -3.69 -8.10
CA GLU A 79 -0.33 -4.17 -9.35
C GLU A 79 0.89 -3.35 -9.79
N SER A 80 0.82 -2.01 -9.69
CA SER A 80 1.93 -1.14 -10.09
C SER A 80 3.15 -1.31 -9.21
N ILE A 81 2.98 -1.48 -7.89
CA ILE A 81 4.11 -1.74 -6.98
C ILE A 81 4.74 -3.11 -7.27
N VAL A 82 3.91 -4.14 -7.48
CA VAL A 82 4.39 -5.49 -7.83
C VAL A 82 5.18 -5.46 -9.14
N MET A 83 4.69 -4.77 -10.17
CA MET A 83 5.38 -4.64 -11.45
C MET A 83 6.71 -3.89 -11.32
N ASP A 84 6.74 -2.78 -10.57
CA ASP A 84 7.98 -2.02 -10.35
C ASP A 84 9.02 -2.87 -9.58
N LEU A 85 8.59 -3.68 -8.61
CA LEU A 85 9.46 -4.61 -7.89
C LEU A 85 10.00 -5.72 -8.80
N CYS A 86 9.16 -6.31 -9.66
CA CYS A 86 9.63 -7.28 -10.66
C CYS A 86 10.73 -6.67 -11.55
N GLN A 87 10.52 -5.46 -12.06
CA GLN A 87 11.50 -4.78 -12.92
C GLN A 87 12.83 -4.52 -12.19
N VAL A 88 12.78 -4.18 -10.91
CA VAL A 88 13.99 -4.00 -10.10
C VAL A 88 14.72 -5.33 -9.90
N LEU A 89 13.98 -6.42 -9.64
CA LEU A 89 14.57 -7.74 -9.45
C LEU A 89 15.15 -8.31 -10.76
N ASP A 90 14.50 -8.07 -11.90
CA ASP A 90 14.99 -8.44 -13.23
C ASP A 90 16.31 -7.74 -13.60
N GLN A 91 16.59 -6.57 -13.00
CA GLN A 91 17.85 -5.85 -13.21
C GLN A 91 18.99 -6.37 -12.33
N GLU A 92 18.68 -7.15 -11.29
CA GLU A 92 19.63 -7.61 -10.27
C GLU A 92 19.74 -9.14 -10.23
N LEU A 93 19.45 -9.82 -11.36
CA LEU A 93 19.49 -11.29 -11.46
C LEU A 93 20.87 -11.85 -11.09
N ASP A 94 21.92 -11.33 -11.72
CA ASP A 94 23.30 -11.78 -11.49
C ASP A 94 23.79 -11.42 -10.08
N SER A 95 23.48 -10.21 -9.61
CA SER A 95 23.90 -9.71 -8.28
C SER A 95 23.34 -10.54 -7.12
N LEU A 96 22.16 -11.13 -7.31
CA LEU A 96 21.42 -11.88 -6.29
C LEU A 96 21.39 -13.39 -6.55
N ASP A 97 22.10 -13.92 -7.54
CA ASP A 97 22.05 -15.33 -7.95
C ASP A 97 20.61 -15.83 -8.24
N ILE A 98 19.80 -15.00 -8.91
CA ILE A 98 18.42 -15.34 -9.32
C ILE A 98 18.46 -15.92 -10.75
N ASP A 99 17.87 -17.10 -10.91
CA ASP A 99 17.67 -17.74 -12.21
C ASP A 99 16.47 -17.16 -12.94
N THR A 100 15.36 -16.96 -12.24
CA THR A 100 14.12 -16.41 -12.81
C THR A 100 13.30 -15.65 -11.78
N VAL A 101 12.79 -14.49 -12.19
CA VAL A 101 11.75 -13.73 -11.48
C VAL A 101 10.40 -14.06 -12.13
N GLN A 102 9.52 -14.70 -11.38
CA GLN A 102 8.17 -15.04 -11.84
C GLN A 102 7.15 -14.18 -11.10
N LYS A 103 6.40 -13.37 -11.84
CA LYS A 103 5.19 -12.74 -11.30
C LYS A 103 4.03 -13.74 -11.28
N GLU A 104 3.42 -13.91 -10.13
CA GLU A 104 2.31 -14.86 -9.95
C GLU A 104 1.00 -14.34 -10.54
N ALA A 105 0.21 -15.25 -11.09
CA ALA A 105 -1.13 -14.96 -11.58
C ALA A 105 -2.12 -14.91 -10.40
N ILE A 106 -2.29 -13.73 -9.81
CA ILE A 106 -3.15 -13.55 -8.64
C ILE A 106 -4.60 -13.21 -9.00
N HIS A 107 -5.53 -13.59 -8.12
CA HIS A 107 -6.93 -13.17 -8.25
C HIS A 107 -7.05 -11.64 -8.05
N PRO A 108 -7.83 -10.90 -8.87
CA PRO A 108 -7.92 -9.43 -8.77
C PRO A 108 -8.41 -8.89 -7.40
N ARG A 109 -9.05 -9.75 -6.60
CA ARG A 109 -9.53 -9.41 -5.25
C ARG A 109 -8.47 -9.57 -4.15
N LYS A 110 -7.32 -10.20 -4.45
CA LYS A 110 -6.25 -10.46 -3.48
C LYS A 110 -5.77 -9.16 -2.82
N SER A 111 -5.59 -8.10 -3.60
CA SER A 111 -5.11 -6.80 -3.13
C SER A 111 -5.90 -6.21 -1.95
N TYR A 112 -7.19 -6.52 -1.81
CA TYR A 112 -8.04 -6.07 -0.71
C TYR A 112 -8.63 -7.23 0.10
N LYS A 113 -8.06 -8.43 -0.01
CA LYS A 113 -8.41 -9.55 0.87
C LYS A 113 -7.49 -9.49 2.10
N MET A 114 -8.08 -9.33 3.28
CA MET A 114 -7.33 -9.05 4.52
C MET A 114 -7.18 -10.24 5.46
N ASN A 115 -7.85 -11.35 5.16
CA ASN A 115 -7.89 -12.56 5.99
C ASN A 115 -7.00 -13.69 5.47
N SER A 116 -6.53 -13.61 4.23
CA SER A 116 -5.54 -14.52 3.68
C SER A 116 -4.85 -13.88 2.49
N SER A 117 -3.69 -14.40 2.13
CA SER A 117 -2.92 -13.92 0.98
C SER A 117 -2.25 -15.06 0.21
N CYS A 118 -1.51 -14.70 -0.84
CA CYS A 118 -0.66 -15.55 -1.63
C CYS A 118 0.54 -14.72 -2.13
N ALA A 119 1.59 -15.38 -2.62
CA ALA A 119 2.73 -14.71 -3.22
C ALA A 119 2.32 -13.86 -4.44
N ASP A 120 2.98 -12.71 -4.63
CA ASP A 120 2.88 -11.89 -5.84
C ASP A 120 4.06 -12.13 -6.79
N ILE A 121 5.24 -12.35 -6.22
CA ILE A 121 6.48 -12.58 -6.95
C ILE A 121 7.12 -13.83 -6.34
N LEU A 122 7.60 -14.72 -7.21
CA LEU A 122 8.36 -15.89 -6.86
C LEU A 122 9.72 -15.83 -7.55
N LEU A 123 10.78 -15.92 -6.75
CA LEU A 123 12.16 -15.97 -7.20
C LEU A 123 12.66 -17.40 -7.15
N PHE A 124 13.37 -17.81 -8.20
CA PHE A 124 14.06 -19.09 -8.28
C PHE A 124 15.56 -18.84 -8.18
N ALA A 125 16.23 -19.55 -7.27
CA ALA A 125 17.67 -19.44 -7.09
C ALA A 125 18.42 -20.21 -8.19
N SER A 126 19.54 -19.68 -8.67
CA SER A 126 20.44 -20.39 -9.59
C SER A 126 21.05 -21.64 -8.94
N TYR A 127 21.21 -21.64 -7.62
CA TYR A 127 21.61 -22.82 -6.85
C TYR A 127 20.85 -22.91 -5.52
N LYS A 128 21.34 -22.25 -4.48
CA LYS A 128 20.73 -22.20 -3.14
C LYS A 128 21.13 -20.91 -2.44
N TRP A 129 20.16 -20.20 -1.87
CA TRP A 129 20.44 -19.08 -1.00
C TRP A 129 20.54 -19.52 0.46
N PRO A 130 21.56 -19.08 1.22
CA PRO A 130 21.49 -19.08 2.68
C PRO A 130 20.44 -18.04 3.11
N VAL A 131 19.56 -18.40 4.03
CA VAL A 131 18.43 -17.55 4.41
C VAL A 131 18.53 -17.18 5.89
N SER A 132 18.31 -15.91 6.22
CA SER A 132 18.28 -15.46 7.61
C SER A 132 16.95 -15.82 8.31
N ARG A 133 16.96 -15.75 9.64
CA ARG A 133 15.71 -15.75 10.43
C ARG A 133 14.85 -14.53 10.07
N PRO A 134 13.52 -14.61 10.20
CA PRO A 134 12.66 -13.47 9.89
C PRO A 134 12.99 -12.23 10.72
N SER A 135 13.15 -11.08 10.05
CA SER A 135 13.43 -9.80 10.70
C SER A 135 12.81 -8.63 9.94
N LEU A 136 12.85 -7.42 10.51
CA LEU A 136 12.45 -6.20 9.81
C LEU A 136 13.47 -5.80 8.74
N LEU A 137 12.99 -5.07 7.73
CA LEU A 137 13.81 -4.45 6.68
C LEU A 137 14.79 -3.41 7.23
N SER A 138 14.42 -2.72 8.30
CA SER A 138 15.21 -1.67 8.96
C SER A 138 16.34 -2.23 9.85
N GLU A 139 16.28 -3.51 10.22
CA GLU A 139 17.31 -4.17 11.02
C GLU A 139 18.58 -4.43 10.20
N ARG A 140 19.74 -4.05 10.75
CA ARG A 140 21.04 -4.08 10.06
C ARG A 140 21.87 -5.36 10.26
N ASP A 141 21.50 -6.19 11.24
CA ASP A 141 22.36 -7.27 11.73
C ASP A 141 21.79 -8.65 11.38
N ASP A 142 22.04 -9.09 10.15
CA ASP A 142 21.59 -10.39 9.63
C ASP A 142 22.67 -11.46 9.62
N GLU A 143 23.95 -11.09 9.50
CA GLU A 143 25.06 -12.06 9.46
C GLU A 143 25.15 -12.87 10.76
N SER A 144 24.92 -12.21 11.91
CA SER A 144 24.84 -12.84 13.23
C SER A 144 23.56 -13.68 13.44
N LYS A 145 22.56 -13.55 12.55
CA LYS A 145 21.26 -14.24 12.60
C LYS A 145 21.02 -15.18 11.40
N SER A 146 22.06 -15.50 10.63
CA SER A 146 21.97 -16.45 9.53
C SER A 146 21.43 -17.78 10.05
N ALA A 147 20.29 -18.23 9.49
CA ALA A 147 19.76 -19.53 9.84
C ALA A 147 20.55 -20.59 9.04
N SER A 148 20.69 -21.80 9.59
CA SER A 148 21.27 -22.95 8.87
C SER A 148 20.34 -23.51 7.78
N ILE A 149 19.46 -22.67 7.22
CA ILE A 149 18.41 -23.04 6.29
C ILE A 149 18.78 -22.45 4.94
N THR A 150 18.76 -23.28 3.91
CA THR A 150 18.92 -22.86 2.52
C THR A 150 17.61 -23.00 1.78
N THR A 151 17.35 -22.14 0.79
CA THR A 151 16.17 -22.23 -0.07
C THR A 151 16.52 -22.12 -1.53
N THR A 152 15.66 -22.66 -2.39
CA THR A 152 15.71 -22.49 -3.86
C THR A 152 14.55 -21.63 -4.38
N LYS A 153 13.56 -21.34 -3.53
CA LYS A 153 12.37 -20.55 -3.86
C LYS A 153 12.15 -19.48 -2.82
N TYR A 154 12.00 -18.23 -3.24
CA TYR A 154 11.78 -17.11 -2.33
C TYR A 154 10.61 -16.25 -2.82
N TRP A 155 9.61 -16.03 -1.97
CA TRP A 155 8.41 -15.28 -2.35
C TRP A 155 8.38 -13.87 -1.78
N LEU A 156 7.71 -12.96 -2.49
CA LEU A 156 7.35 -11.62 -2.03
C LEU A 156 5.83 -11.47 -2.06
N ASP A 157 5.28 -10.84 -1.02
CA ASP A 157 3.85 -10.52 -0.92
C ASP A 157 3.66 -9.05 -0.54
N VAL A 158 3.02 -8.28 -1.41
CA VAL A 158 2.73 -6.86 -1.21
C VAL A 158 1.35 -6.70 -0.57
N GLN A 159 1.33 -6.07 0.60
CA GLN A 159 0.14 -5.78 1.37
C GLN A 159 -0.12 -4.28 1.41
N LEU A 160 -1.29 -3.88 0.93
CA LEU A 160 -1.74 -2.49 1.05
C LEU A 160 -2.57 -2.31 2.30
N ARG A 161 -2.46 -1.14 2.91
CA ARG A 161 -3.19 -0.76 4.11
C ARG A 161 -3.67 0.69 4.01
N TRP A 162 -4.78 0.98 4.69
CA TRP A 162 -5.17 2.35 5.02
C TRP A 162 -5.25 2.48 6.55
N GLY A 163 -4.22 3.05 7.16
CA GLY A 163 -4.12 3.19 8.62
C GLY A 163 -5.08 4.20 9.22
N ASP A 164 -5.25 4.11 10.53
CA ASP A 164 -5.94 5.10 11.36
C ASP A 164 -4.99 5.64 12.44
N TYR A 165 -5.46 6.56 13.26
CA TYR A 165 -4.62 7.17 14.30
C TYR A 165 -4.12 6.17 15.35
N ASP A 166 -4.93 5.16 15.69
CA ASP A 166 -4.56 4.18 16.72
C ASP A 166 -3.62 3.09 16.18
N SER A 167 -3.69 2.83 14.88
CA SER A 167 -2.97 1.76 14.21
C SER A 167 -2.38 2.27 12.90
N HIS A 168 -1.20 2.88 13.01
CA HIS A 168 -0.39 3.34 11.87
C HIS A 168 1.08 2.86 11.94
N ASP A 169 1.44 2.08 12.97
CA ASP A 169 2.71 1.37 13.01
C ASP A 169 2.72 0.26 11.96
N ILE A 170 3.43 0.53 10.87
CA ILE A 170 3.50 -0.33 9.69
C ILE A 170 4.42 -1.53 9.90
N GLU A 171 5.46 -1.40 10.73
CA GLU A 171 6.37 -2.51 11.05
C GLU A 171 5.66 -3.57 11.87
N ARG A 172 4.91 -3.16 12.90
CA ARG A 172 4.08 -4.06 13.71
C ARG A 172 3.01 -4.76 12.87
N TYR A 173 2.35 -4.02 11.97
CA TYR A 173 1.37 -4.60 11.05
C TYR A 173 2.00 -5.64 10.11
N CYS A 174 3.13 -5.30 9.51
CA CYS A 174 3.84 -6.17 8.56
C CYS A 174 4.25 -7.49 9.22
N ARG A 175 4.84 -7.41 10.42
CA ARG A 175 5.21 -8.60 11.21
C ARG A 175 3.99 -9.45 11.58
N ALA A 176 2.90 -8.81 12.04
CA ALA A 176 1.68 -9.53 12.37
C ALA A 176 1.13 -10.28 11.15
N LYS A 177 1.04 -9.62 9.99
CA LYS A 177 0.57 -10.25 8.75
C LYS A 177 1.46 -11.39 8.27
N PHE A 178 2.78 -11.23 8.35
CA PHE A 178 3.70 -12.31 8.03
C PHE A 178 3.45 -13.54 8.91
N LEU A 179 3.33 -13.35 10.24
CA LEU A 179 3.08 -14.46 11.17
C LEU A 179 1.70 -15.08 10.96
N ASP A 180 0.65 -14.28 10.78
CA ASP A 180 -0.70 -14.75 10.50
C ASP A 180 -0.73 -15.61 9.23
N TYR A 181 -0.21 -15.09 8.11
CA TYR A 181 -0.31 -15.77 6.82
C TYR A 181 0.64 -16.97 6.67
N THR A 182 1.74 -17.03 7.43
CA THR A 182 2.67 -18.17 7.37
C THR A 182 2.31 -19.28 8.36
N THR A 183 1.42 -19.01 9.32
CA THR A 183 0.97 -20.00 10.31
C THR A 183 -0.48 -20.44 10.12
N ASP A 184 -1.29 -19.66 9.40
CA ASP A 184 -2.65 -20.06 9.03
C ASP A 184 -2.67 -21.18 7.96
N ASN A 185 -3.81 -21.88 7.86
CA ASN A 185 -4.04 -22.87 6.81
C ASN A 185 -4.78 -22.29 5.59
N MET A 186 -5.05 -20.98 5.57
CA MET A 186 -5.85 -20.32 4.53
C MET A 186 -4.98 -19.72 3.42
N SER A 187 -3.81 -19.24 3.80
CA SER A 187 -2.79 -18.64 2.96
C SER A 187 -1.81 -19.74 2.57
N VAL A 188 -1.46 -19.81 1.29
CA VAL A 188 -0.55 -20.83 0.77
C VAL A 188 0.57 -20.12 0.04
N TYR A 189 1.80 -20.33 0.53
CA TYR A 189 3.00 -19.82 -0.11
C TYR A 189 3.83 -20.96 -0.74
N PRO A 190 4.53 -20.72 -1.86
CA PRO A 190 5.28 -21.76 -2.55
C PRO A 190 6.49 -22.32 -1.79
N SER A 191 6.95 -21.63 -0.75
CA SER A 191 8.07 -22.03 0.11
C SER A 191 7.92 -21.41 1.50
N PRO A 192 8.61 -21.92 2.54
CA PRO A 192 8.56 -21.33 3.88
C PRO A 192 9.41 -20.04 4.00
N THR A 193 10.07 -19.62 2.93
CA THR A 193 11.02 -18.50 2.93
C THR A 193 10.55 -17.40 1.99
N GLY A 194 10.31 -16.22 2.54
CA GLY A 194 9.93 -15.05 1.77
C GLY A 194 9.73 -13.84 2.69
N CYS A 195 9.19 -12.76 2.14
CA CYS A 195 8.84 -11.61 2.96
C CYS A 195 7.54 -10.94 2.52
N VAL A 196 6.87 -10.33 3.51
CA VAL A 196 5.73 -9.44 3.30
C VAL A 196 6.26 -8.01 3.25
N ILE A 197 5.79 -7.25 2.27
CA ILE A 197 6.05 -5.81 2.11
C ILE A 197 4.73 -5.09 2.36
N ALA A 198 4.62 -4.34 3.46
CA ALA A 198 3.42 -3.58 3.80
C ALA A 198 3.57 -2.10 3.44
N VAL A 199 2.55 -1.53 2.80
CA VAL A 199 2.48 -0.10 2.45
C VAL A 199 1.22 0.51 3.03
N ASP A 200 1.39 1.50 3.91
CA ASP A 200 0.29 2.32 4.40
C ASP A 200 0.05 3.51 3.47
N LEU A 201 -1.07 3.46 2.76
CA LEU A 201 -1.47 4.45 1.79
C LEU A 201 -1.96 5.76 2.43
N ALA A 202 -2.42 5.74 3.68
CA ALA A 202 -2.87 6.94 4.38
C ALA A 202 -1.68 7.76 4.89
N TYR A 203 -0.67 7.07 5.41
CA TYR A 203 0.51 7.69 6.03
C TYR A 203 1.74 7.73 5.13
N ASN A 204 1.68 7.11 3.95
CA ASN A 204 2.79 7.04 2.99
C ASN A 204 4.07 6.45 3.61
N VAL A 205 3.90 5.43 4.46
CA VAL A 205 4.99 4.68 5.09
C VAL A 205 4.96 3.24 4.60
N TYR A 206 6.11 2.57 4.65
CA TYR A 206 6.24 1.17 4.27
C TYR A 206 7.15 0.45 5.26
N ALA A 207 6.99 -0.86 5.34
CA ALA A 207 7.89 -1.76 6.02
C ALA A 207 7.91 -3.10 5.30
N ALA A 208 8.92 -3.92 5.56
CA ALA A 208 8.90 -5.32 5.17
C ALA A 208 9.41 -6.19 6.33
N PHE A 209 8.84 -7.38 6.43
CA PHE A 209 9.18 -8.36 7.44
C PHE A 209 9.15 -9.75 6.81
N GLY A 210 10.19 -10.52 7.07
CA GLY A 210 10.31 -11.89 6.59
C GLY A 210 11.74 -12.34 6.62
N ASN A 211 11.98 -13.47 5.96
CA ASN A 211 13.31 -14.02 5.76
C ASN A 211 14.11 -13.15 4.78
N TRP A 212 15.45 -13.20 4.84
CA TRP A 212 16.28 -12.44 3.91
C TRP A 212 17.32 -13.34 3.25
N ILE A 213 17.39 -13.27 1.92
CA ILE A 213 18.52 -13.76 1.14
C ILE A 213 19.61 -12.67 1.09
N PRO A 214 20.89 -13.02 0.86
CA PRO A 214 21.97 -12.03 0.76
C PRO A 214 21.66 -10.96 -0.28
N GLY A 215 21.95 -9.69 0.02
CA GLY A 215 21.71 -8.56 -0.88
C GLY A 215 20.26 -8.06 -1.00
N MET A 216 19.26 -8.85 -0.56
CA MET A 216 17.84 -8.47 -0.72
C MET A 216 17.42 -7.24 0.08
N LYS A 217 17.88 -7.09 1.33
CA LYS A 217 17.55 -5.92 2.17
C LYS A 217 18.00 -4.59 1.55
N PRO A 218 19.29 -4.38 1.22
CA PRO A 218 19.72 -3.11 0.65
C PRO A 218 19.04 -2.82 -0.69
N LEU A 219 18.78 -3.84 -1.52
CA LEU A 219 18.01 -3.68 -2.75
C LEU A 219 16.59 -3.18 -2.46
N LEU A 220 15.83 -3.88 -1.60
CA LEU A 220 14.46 -3.51 -1.28
C LEU A 220 14.35 -2.14 -0.60
N GLN A 221 15.31 -1.76 0.25
CA GLN A 221 15.35 -0.42 0.85
C GLN A 221 15.45 0.67 -0.23
N GLN A 222 16.35 0.51 -1.19
CA GLN A 222 16.52 1.47 -2.29
C GLN A 222 15.32 1.47 -3.23
N ALA A 223 14.85 0.27 -3.61
CA ALA A 223 13.71 0.07 -4.50
C ALA A 223 12.45 0.71 -3.94
N MET A 224 12.08 0.39 -2.68
CA MET A 224 10.87 0.92 -2.06
C MET A 224 10.95 2.43 -1.83
N ALA A 225 12.11 2.99 -1.48
CA ALA A 225 12.29 4.44 -1.40
C ALA A 225 11.99 5.13 -2.74
N LYS A 226 12.45 4.54 -3.85
CA LYS A 226 12.21 5.05 -5.21
C LYS A 226 10.75 4.87 -5.64
N ILE A 227 10.17 3.68 -5.46
CA ILE A 227 8.78 3.35 -5.81
C ILE A 227 7.83 4.28 -5.03
N MET A 228 8.03 4.42 -3.72
CA MET A 228 7.21 5.32 -2.92
C MET A 228 7.30 6.75 -3.43
N LYS A 229 8.42 7.23 -3.97
CA LYS A 229 8.49 8.58 -4.52
C LYS A 229 7.85 8.70 -5.91
N ALA A 230 8.17 7.79 -6.83
CA ALA A 230 7.99 7.97 -8.27
C ALA A 230 6.85 7.13 -8.89
N ASN A 231 6.22 6.22 -8.14
CA ASN A 231 5.18 5.35 -8.70
C ASN A 231 3.95 6.15 -9.18
N PRO A 232 3.53 6.01 -10.45
CA PRO A 232 2.42 6.78 -11.00
C PRO A 232 1.07 6.54 -10.32
N ALA A 233 0.79 5.32 -9.86
CA ALA A 233 -0.46 4.99 -9.17
C ALA A 233 -0.51 5.65 -7.77
N LEU A 234 0.60 5.67 -7.05
CA LEU A 234 0.74 6.40 -5.79
C LEU A 234 0.64 7.92 -6.00
N TYR A 235 1.20 8.45 -7.09
CA TYR A 235 1.02 9.85 -7.47
C TYR A 235 -0.47 10.19 -7.68
N VAL A 236 -1.20 9.37 -8.44
CA VAL A 236 -2.65 9.55 -8.64
C VAL A 236 -3.41 9.53 -7.31
N LEU A 237 -3.05 8.65 -6.38
CA LEU A 237 -3.63 8.63 -5.04
C LEU A 237 -3.41 9.98 -4.32
N ARG A 238 -2.16 10.45 -4.27
CA ARG A 238 -1.81 11.72 -3.61
C ARG A 238 -2.54 12.91 -4.23
N GLU A 239 -2.62 12.97 -5.55
CA GLU A 239 -3.37 14.02 -6.26
C GLU A 239 -4.86 13.99 -5.93
N ARG A 240 -5.47 12.80 -5.84
CA ARG A 240 -6.88 12.67 -5.49
C ARG A 240 -7.15 13.06 -4.04
N VAL A 241 -6.27 12.68 -3.11
CA VAL A 241 -6.34 13.11 -1.71
C VAL A 241 -6.20 14.63 -1.63
N ARG A 242 -5.20 15.22 -2.29
CA ARG A 242 -4.99 16.68 -2.34
C ARG A 242 -6.21 17.42 -2.90
N LYS A 243 -6.77 16.94 -4.02
CA LYS A 243 -8.01 17.49 -4.61
C LYS A 243 -9.21 17.35 -3.69
N GLY A 244 -9.36 16.21 -3.00
CA GLY A 244 -10.43 15.98 -2.03
C GLY A 244 -10.32 16.90 -0.81
N LEU A 245 -9.10 17.21 -0.39
CA LEU A 245 -8.80 18.14 0.70
C LEU A 245 -8.74 19.61 0.26
N GLN A 246 -8.75 19.88 -1.04
CA GLN A 246 -8.60 21.22 -1.63
C GLN A 246 -7.34 21.94 -1.12
N LEU A 247 -6.24 21.19 -1.00
CA LEU A 247 -4.94 21.75 -0.62
C LEU A 247 -4.19 22.17 -1.88
N TYR A 248 -3.59 23.35 -1.86
CA TYR A 248 -2.77 23.86 -2.96
C TYR A 248 -1.36 24.11 -2.42
N SER A 249 -0.35 23.65 -3.16
CA SER A 249 1.04 24.05 -2.93
C SER A 249 1.38 25.15 -3.93
N SER A 250 2.11 26.18 -3.48
CA SER A 250 2.61 27.26 -4.33
C SER A 250 3.88 26.87 -5.09
N GLU A 251 4.51 25.75 -4.77
CA GLU A 251 5.74 25.28 -5.44
C GLU A 251 5.41 24.52 -6.74
N PRO A 252 5.86 24.97 -7.92
CA PRO A 252 5.70 24.23 -9.15
C PRO A 252 6.59 22.98 -9.12
N THR A 253 5.98 21.80 -9.25
CA THR A 253 6.71 20.52 -9.23
C THR A 253 7.48 20.25 -10.53
N GLU A 254 7.03 20.82 -11.64
CA GLU A 254 7.75 20.88 -12.92
C GLU A 254 7.37 22.19 -13.65
N PRO A 255 8.31 22.86 -14.33
CA PRO A 255 7.98 24.02 -15.14
C PRO A 255 7.06 23.60 -16.29
N TYR A 256 6.00 24.37 -16.52
CA TYR A 256 5.17 24.18 -17.71
C TYR A 256 6.04 24.29 -18.97
N LEU A 257 5.71 23.50 -19.99
CA LEU A 257 6.28 23.67 -21.32
C LEU A 257 5.95 25.10 -21.77
N SER A 258 6.99 25.88 -22.09
CA SER A 258 6.86 27.26 -22.51
C SER A 258 7.70 27.46 -23.77
N ALA A 259 7.58 28.63 -24.40
CA ALA A 259 8.42 28.94 -25.56
C ALA A 259 9.94 28.94 -25.24
N GLN A 260 10.32 28.88 -23.96
CA GLN A 260 11.71 28.86 -23.49
C GLN A 260 12.24 27.45 -23.14
N ASN A 261 11.38 26.42 -23.05
CA ASN A 261 11.74 25.06 -22.64
C ASN A 261 10.88 24.00 -23.32
#